data_AF-A0A7I4DTT9-F1
#
_entry.id   AF-A0A7I4DTT9-F1
#
_cell.length_a   1.000
_cell.length_b   1.000
_cell.length_c   1.000
_cell.angle_alpha   90.00
_cell.angle_beta   90.00
_cell.angle_gamma   90.00
#
_symmetry.space_group_name_H-M   'P 1'
#
loop_
_entity.id
_entity.type
_entity.pdbx_description
1 polymer ?
#
loop_
_entity_poly.entity_id
_entity_poly.type
_entity_poly.pdbx_seq_one_letter_code
_entity_poly.pdbx_strand_id
1 'polypeptide(L)'
;MSRELDNRKLRGVRLCSGHCVREMMAGKAIIVMGTSGAGKSTVGRLLAAELRCEFLDADNFHSAQNKEKMSRGVALTDEDRMPWLETLRDTLIDYIIRGQCVVLACSALQPHYRDLLRTADYEFLLNETTPEPVSTPTSNDINHQHRRQGKSLSSLVVFVYLKATVGVLSARLAVRDIAALPPAQIVRNIQKQLQV
;
A
#
# COMPACT_ATOMS: atom_id res chain seq x y z
N MET A 1 -29.73 47.26 -4.43
CA MET A 1 -28.87 46.52 -5.37
C MET A 1 -27.50 46.36 -4.72
N SER A 2 -26.88 45.21 -4.50
CA SER A 2 -27.19 43.79 -4.69
C SER A 2 -26.23 43.03 -3.75
N ARG A 3 -26.77 42.28 -2.79
CA ARG A 3 -26.62 40.80 -2.65
C ARG A 3 -25.20 40.28 -2.41
N GLU A 4 -24.90 40.21 -1.11
CA GLU A 4 -24.37 39.07 -0.38
C GLU A 4 -24.49 37.71 -1.13
N LEU A 5 -23.37 37.02 -1.32
CA LEU A 5 -23.33 35.61 -1.68
C LEU A 5 -22.64 34.84 -0.55
N ASP A 6 -23.49 34.41 0.38
CA ASP A 6 -23.29 33.37 1.36
C ASP A 6 -22.83 32.08 0.67
N ASN A 7 -21.61 31.63 0.98
CA ASN A 7 -21.03 30.38 0.47
C ASN A 7 -21.30 29.18 1.43
N ARG A 8 -22.41 29.21 2.17
CA ARG A 8 -22.98 28.03 2.85
C ARG A 8 -23.81 27.18 1.89
N LYS A 9 -23.18 26.42 0.98
CA LYS A 9 -23.81 25.21 0.40
C LYS A 9 -22.82 24.32 -0.37
N LEU A 10 -21.91 23.68 0.36
CA LEU A 10 -21.38 22.37 -0.04
C LEU A 10 -21.59 21.41 1.13
N ARG A 11 -22.78 20.79 1.16
CA ARG A 11 -23.09 19.70 2.08
C ARG A 11 -22.30 18.47 1.62
N GLY A 12 -21.51 17.89 2.52
CA GLY A 12 -21.36 16.44 2.57
C GLY A 12 -20.01 15.79 2.27
N VAL A 13 -18.85 16.41 2.54
CA VAL A 13 -17.63 15.65 2.89
C VAL A 13 -16.86 16.47 3.91
N ARG A 14 -16.95 16.09 5.19
CA ARG A 14 -16.09 16.66 6.24
C ARG A 14 -14.70 16.04 6.01
N LEU A 15 -13.74 16.82 5.48
CA LEU A 15 -12.33 16.41 5.43
C LEU A 15 -11.91 16.04 6.85
N CYS A 16 -11.80 14.75 7.13
CA CYS A 16 -11.47 14.27 8.46
C CYS A 16 -10.02 14.68 8.81
N SER A 17 -9.84 15.18 10.03
CA SER A 17 -8.52 15.45 10.62
C SER A 17 -7.56 14.27 10.44
N GLY A 18 -6.24 14.51 10.47
CA GLY A 18 -5.21 13.48 10.25
C GLY A 18 -5.25 12.27 11.19
N HIS A 19 -6.10 12.27 12.22
CA HIS A 19 -6.42 11.09 13.03
C HIS A 19 -7.23 10.03 12.27
N CYS A 20 -8.22 10.43 11.47
CA CYS A 20 -9.10 9.49 10.75
C CYS A 20 -8.37 8.76 9.62
N VAL A 21 -7.44 9.44 8.94
CA VAL A 21 -6.60 8.80 7.91
C VAL A 21 -5.73 7.70 8.52
N ARG A 22 -5.19 7.93 9.73
CA ARG A 22 -4.34 6.95 10.42
C ARG A 22 -5.12 5.70 10.85
N GLU A 23 -6.35 5.89 11.33
CA GLU A 23 -7.23 4.80 11.74
C GLU A 23 -7.72 3.97 10.54
N MET A 24 -7.94 4.63 9.39
CA MET A 24 -8.34 3.96 8.14
C MET A 24 -7.20 3.16 7.48
N MET A 25 -5.95 3.59 7.67
CA MET A 25 -4.76 2.98 7.06
C MET A 25 -4.05 1.96 7.98
N ALA A 26 -4.51 1.82 9.23
CA ALA A 26 -3.95 0.83 10.14
C ALA A 26 -4.03 -0.59 9.54
N GLY A 27 -2.89 -1.27 9.48
CA GLY A 27 -2.78 -2.62 8.93
C GLY A 27 -3.03 -2.70 7.42
N LYS A 28 -2.75 -1.65 6.64
CA LYS A 28 -2.85 -1.67 5.17
C LYS A 28 -1.50 -1.63 4.48
N ALA A 29 -1.39 -2.39 3.40
CA ALA A 29 -0.26 -2.37 2.48
C ALA A 29 -0.70 -1.84 1.11
N ILE A 30 0.02 -0.86 0.57
CA ILE A 30 -0.22 -0.30 -0.77
C ILE A 30 0.96 -0.60 -1.66
N ILE A 31 0.75 -1.40 -2.71
CA ILE A 31 1.79 -1.79 -3.67
C ILE A 31 1.70 -0.90 -4.91
N VAL A 32 2.68 -0.02 -5.08
CA VAL A 32 2.82 0.82 -6.27
C VAL A 32 3.63 0.06 -7.32
N MET A 33 2.95 -0.36 -8.39
CA MET A 33 3.49 -1.20 -9.46
C MET A 33 3.63 -0.50 -10.80
N GLY A 34 4.45 -1.06 -11.70
CA GLY A 34 4.82 -0.44 -12.97
C GLY A 34 6.21 -0.85 -13.46
N THR A 35 6.52 -0.54 -14.71
CA THR A 35 7.82 -0.86 -15.33
C THR A 35 8.98 -0.09 -14.67
N SER A 36 10.23 -0.50 -14.94
CA SER A 36 11.39 0.31 -14.58
C SER A 36 11.28 1.69 -15.23
N GLY A 37 11.67 2.73 -14.50
CA GLY A 37 11.53 4.10 -14.99
C GLY A 37 10.09 4.61 -15.06
N ALA A 38 9.09 3.94 -14.47
CA ALA A 38 7.72 4.49 -14.32
C ALA A 38 7.59 5.52 -13.18
N GLY A 39 8.51 5.51 -12.20
CA GLY A 39 8.53 6.45 -11.08
C GLY A 39 7.88 5.93 -9.80
N LYS A 40 7.77 4.60 -9.65
CA LYS A 40 7.22 3.92 -8.47
C LYS A 40 7.80 4.44 -7.16
N SER A 41 9.13 4.51 -7.04
CA SER A 41 9.78 4.94 -5.80
C SER A 41 9.55 6.42 -5.47
N THR A 42 9.36 7.27 -6.48
CA THR A 42 9.03 8.69 -6.27
C THR A 42 7.58 8.85 -5.81
N VAL A 43 6.64 8.21 -6.52
CA VAL A 43 5.22 8.27 -6.16
C VAL A 43 4.97 7.58 -4.82
N GLY A 44 5.60 6.43 -4.58
CA GLY A 44 5.47 5.67 -3.34
C GLY A 44 5.92 6.45 -2.12
N ARG A 45 7.07 7.14 -2.16
CA ARG A 45 7.53 8.01 -1.06
C ARG A 45 6.55 9.13 -0.75
N LEU A 46 6.00 9.76 -1.80
CA LEU A 46 5.07 10.88 -1.63
C LEU A 46 3.71 10.41 -1.12
N LEU A 47 3.26 9.24 -1.57
CA LEU A 47 2.07 8.58 -1.05
C LEU A 47 2.24 8.18 0.42
N ALA A 48 3.38 7.59 0.78
CA ALA A 48 3.70 7.21 2.15
C ALA A 48 3.71 8.42 3.08
N ALA A 49 4.37 9.52 2.69
CA ALA A 49 4.40 10.75 3.46
C ALA A 49 3.00 11.34 3.70
N GLU A 50 2.16 11.39 2.66
CA GLU A 50 0.80 11.94 2.76
C GLU A 50 -0.11 11.05 3.62
N LEU A 51 0.00 9.73 3.49
CA LEU A 51 -0.80 8.77 4.26
C LEU A 51 -0.22 8.45 5.64
N ARG A 52 0.97 8.98 5.96
CA ARG A 52 1.74 8.67 7.17
C ARG A 52 2.02 7.18 7.33
N CYS A 53 2.38 6.55 6.21
CA CYS A 53 2.79 5.16 6.12
C CYS A 53 4.32 5.06 6.00
N GLU A 54 4.87 3.89 6.29
CA GLU A 54 6.26 3.61 5.98
C GLU A 54 6.44 3.40 4.47
N PHE A 55 7.61 3.76 3.93
CA PHE A 55 7.92 3.52 2.51
C PHE A 55 9.01 2.47 2.37
N LEU A 56 8.75 1.45 1.55
CA LEU A 56 9.71 0.42 1.19
C LEU A 56 9.95 0.41 -0.32
N ASP A 57 11.22 0.27 -0.72
CA ASP A 57 11.60 -0.02 -2.09
C ASP A 57 11.96 -1.50 -2.22
N ALA A 58 11.20 -2.24 -3.03
CA ALA A 58 11.37 -3.68 -3.17
C ALA A 58 12.76 -4.07 -3.69
N ASP A 59 13.42 -3.19 -4.44
CA ASP A 59 14.75 -3.46 -5.00
C ASP A 59 15.82 -3.60 -3.88
N ASN A 60 15.56 -3.02 -2.70
CA ASN A 60 16.45 -3.14 -1.54
C ASN A 60 16.50 -4.57 -0.98
N PHE A 61 15.43 -5.34 -1.15
CA PHE A 61 15.27 -6.70 -0.62
C PHE A 61 15.89 -7.79 -1.50
N HIS A 62 16.42 -7.44 -2.67
CA HIS A 62 17.17 -8.39 -3.48
C HIS A 62 18.48 -8.81 -2.78
N SER A 63 18.79 -10.11 -2.88
CA SER A 63 20.09 -10.66 -2.49
C SER A 63 21.24 -10.00 -3.25
N ALA A 64 22.45 -10.07 -2.70
CA ALA A 64 23.65 -9.58 -3.38
C ALA A 64 23.83 -10.25 -4.75
N GLN A 65 23.58 -11.56 -4.84
CA GLN A 65 23.66 -12.32 -6.08
C GLN A 65 22.67 -11.81 -7.14
N ASN A 66 21.42 -11.51 -6.76
CA ASN A 66 20.44 -10.95 -7.68
C ASN A 66 20.83 -9.55 -8.15
N LYS A 67 21.32 -8.71 -7.23
CA LYS A 67 21.83 -7.38 -7.57
C LYS A 67 23.01 -7.46 -8.55
N GLU A 68 23.91 -8.43 -8.38
CA GLU A 68 25.03 -8.66 -9.29
C GLU A 68 24.60 -9.21 -10.66
N LYS A 69 23.61 -10.10 -10.73
CA LYS A 69 23.04 -10.54 -12.02
C LYS A 69 22.47 -9.34 -12.78
N MET A 70 21.64 -8.54 -12.11
CA MET A 70 21.02 -7.35 -12.71
C MET A 70 22.04 -6.29 -13.12
N SER A 71 23.10 -6.07 -12.33
CA SER A 71 24.14 -5.08 -12.67
C SER A 71 24.92 -5.46 -13.93
N ARG A 72 25.00 -6.76 -14.24
CA ARG A 72 25.57 -7.30 -15.48
C ARG A 72 24.57 -7.35 -16.64
N GLY A 73 23.36 -6.83 -16.47
CA GLY A 73 22.30 -6.89 -17.47
C GLY A 73 21.69 -8.28 -17.65
N VAL A 74 21.98 -9.23 -16.75
CA VAL A 74 21.40 -10.58 -16.79
C VAL A 74 20.03 -10.53 -16.12
N ALA A 75 18.99 -10.92 -16.87
CA ALA A 75 17.64 -11.00 -16.33
C ALA A 75 17.56 -12.09 -15.25
N LEU A 76 16.89 -11.78 -14.13
CA LEU A 76 16.57 -12.78 -13.11
C LEU A 76 15.55 -13.79 -13.66
N THR A 77 15.63 -15.04 -13.21
CA THR A 77 14.59 -16.06 -13.45
C THR A 77 13.47 -15.96 -12.39
N ASP A 78 12.44 -16.80 -12.49
CA ASP A 78 11.40 -16.85 -11.46
C ASP A 78 11.93 -17.48 -10.16
N GLU A 79 12.84 -18.44 -10.25
CA GLU A 79 13.53 -19.04 -9.11
C GLU A 79 14.38 -18.00 -8.37
N ASP A 80 15.05 -17.11 -9.12
CA ASP A 80 15.79 -15.98 -8.53
C ASP A 80 14.86 -15.02 -7.77
N ARG A 81 13.61 -14.84 -8.24
CA ARG A 81 12.65 -13.89 -7.69
C ARG A 81 11.83 -14.46 -6.53
N MET A 82 11.64 -15.77 -6.45
CA MET A 82 10.75 -16.36 -5.44
C MET A 82 11.15 -16.00 -3.99
N PRO A 83 12.42 -16.18 -3.55
CA PRO A 83 12.81 -15.84 -2.19
C PRO A 83 12.67 -14.33 -1.89
N TRP A 84 12.87 -13.50 -2.92
CA TRP A 84 12.65 -12.05 -2.82
C TRP A 84 11.17 -11.71 -2.64
N LEU A 85 10.28 -12.34 -3.39
CA LEU A 85 8.84 -12.13 -3.27
C LEU A 85 8.29 -12.64 -1.93
N GLU A 86 8.78 -13.78 -1.44
CA GLU A 86 8.46 -14.31 -0.11
C GLU A 86 8.88 -13.34 0.99
N THR A 87 10.12 -12.83 0.93
CA THR A 87 10.61 -11.81 1.88
C THR A 87 9.72 -10.57 1.89
N LEU A 88 9.28 -10.11 0.71
CA LEU A 88 8.36 -8.98 0.60
C LEU A 88 7.00 -9.30 1.22
N ARG A 89 6.41 -10.46 0.92
CA ARG A 89 5.14 -10.91 1.51
C ARG A 89 5.23 -10.92 3.04
N ASP A 90 6.26 -11.56 3.58
CA ASP A 90 6.47 -11.69 5.04
C ASP A 90 6.64 -10.31 5.68
N THR A 91 7.38 -9.41 5.01
CA THR A 91 7.48 -8.01 5.44
C THR A 91 6.11 -7.33 5.46
N LEU A 92 5.29 -7.49 4.42
CA LEU A 92 3.93 -6.90 4.39
C LEU A 92 3.06 -7.44 5.53
N ILE A 93 3.11 -8.74 5.80
CA ILE A 93 2.39 -9.39 6.91
C ILE A 93 2.79 -8.76 8.25
N ASP A 94 4.09 -8.57 8.48
CA ASP A 94 4.59 -7.94 9.72
C ASP A 94 4.02 -6.53 9.93
N TYR A 95 3.98 -5.68 8.89
CA TYR A 95 3.37 -4.35 8.99
C TYR A 95 1.87 -4.45 9.27
N ILE A 96 1.18 -5.35 8.56
CA ILE A 96 -0.27 -5.54 8.68
C ILE A 96 -0.63 -5.99 10.10
N ILE A 97 0.03 -7.01 10.65
CA ILE A 97 -0.19 -7.54 12.01
C ILE A 97 0.09 -6.48 13.07
N ARG A 98 1.12 -5.65 12.88
CA ARG A 98 1.44 -4.54 13.81
C ARG A 98 0.45 -3.37 13.72
N GLY A 99 -0.57 -3.45 12.86
CA GLY A 99 -1.50 -2.36 12.60
C GLY A 99 -0.83 -1.15 11.92
N GLN A 100 0.33 -1.36 11.29
CA GLN A 100 1.10 -0.31 10.64
C GLN A 100 0.73 -0.23 9.15
N CYS A 101 0.76 0.99 8.61
CA CYS A 101 0.56 1.20 7.17
C CYS A 101 1.91 1.17 6.45
N VAL A 102 1.96 0.53 5.28
CA VAL A 102 3.15 0.48 4.43
C VAL A 102 2.82 0.74 2.96
N VAL A 103 3.71 1.46 2.27
CA VAL A 103 3.69 1.65 0.81
C VAL A 103 4.93 0.98 0.23
N LEU A 104 4.74 0.00 -0.65
CA LEU A 104 5.80 -0.75 -1.31
C LEU A 104 5.88 -0.37 -2.79
N ALA A 105 7.02 0.16 -3.23
CA ALA A 105 7.32 0.25 -4.65
C ALA A 105 7.84 -1.11 -5.14
N CYS A 106 7.09 -1.80 -6.01
CA CYS A 106 7.46 -3.13 -6.52
C CYS A 106 7.01 -3.28 -7.97
N SER A 107 7.85 -3.86 -8.85
CA SER A 107 7.46 -4.02 -10.25
C SER A 107 6.21 -4.90 -10.42
N ALA A 108 6.13 -6.05 -9.72
CA ALA A 108 4.97 -6.95 -9.60
C ALA A 108 4.07 -7.08 -10.86
N LEU A 109 4.69 -7.12 -12.05
CA LEU A 109 3.95 -7.03 -13.33
C LEU A 109 3.24 -8.33 -13.68
N GLN A 110 3.77 -9.47 -13.25
CA GLN A 110 3.16 -10.76 -13.52
C GLN A 110 2.02 -11.06 -12.53
N PRO A 111 0.90 -11.67 -12.98
CA PRO A 111 -0.24 -11.97 -12.11
C PRO A 111 0.12 -12.79 -10.88
N HIS A 112 0.89 -13.87 -11.04
CA HIS A 112 1.20 -14.78 -9.95
C HIS A 112 2.08 -14.13 -8.86
N TYR A 113 2.90 -13.13 -9.18
CA TYR A 113 3.61 -12.35 -8.15
C TYR A 113 2.63 -11.54 -7.29
N ARG A 114 1.56 -10.99 -7.89
CA ARG A 114 0.54 -10.27 -7.14
C ARG A 114 -0.30 -11.21 -6.29
N ASP A 115 -0.57 -12.40 -6.79
CA ASP A 115 -1.29 -13.43 -6.03
C ASP A 115 -0.49 -13.83 -4.79
N LEU A 116 0.83 -14.04 -4.93
CA LEU A 116 1.71 -14.28 -3.79
C LEU A 116 1.67 -13.12 -2.78
N LEU A 117 1.79 -11.87 -3.22
CA LEU A 117 1.77 -10.71 -2.32
C LEU A 117 0.39 -10.50 -1.66
N ARG A 118 -0.71 -10.92 -2.30
CA ARG A 118 -2.05 -10.90 -1.69
C ARG A 118 -2.24 -11.94 -0.60
N THR A 119 -1.40 -12.97 -0.52
CA THR A 119 -1.53 -13.97 0.56
C THR A 119 -1.37 -13.38 1.95
N ALA A 120 -0.71 -12.21 2.06
CA ALA A 120 -0.68 -11.42 3.28
C ALA A 120 -2.07 -11.05 3.83
N ASP A 121 -3.09 -10.90 2.99
CA ASP A 121 -4.48 -10.69 3.43
C ASP A 121 -4.98 -11.92 4.21
N TYR A 122 -4.76 -13.12 3.67
CA TYR A 122 -5.28 -14.36 4.25
C TYR A 122 -4.59 -14.71 5.57
N GLU A 123 -3.27 -14.58 5.62
CA GLU A 123 -2.48 -14.93 6.81
C GLU A 123 -2.83 -14.02 8.00
N PHE A 124 -3.05 -12.72 7.76
CA PHE A 124 -3.55 -11.82 8.80
C PHE A 124 -4.94 -12.24 9.33
N LEU A 125 -5.87 -12.56 8.42
CA LEU A 125 -7.23 -12.96 8.81
C LEU A 125 -7.25 -14.25 9.63
N LEU A 126 -6.33 -15.18 9.37
CA LEU A 126 -6.15 -16.39 10.16
C LEU A 126 -5.66 -16.07 11.58
N ASN A 127 -4.73 -15.12 11.73
CA ASN A 127 -4.20 -14.72 13.05
C ASN A 127 -5.22 -13.95 13.91
N GLU A 128 -6.09 -13.14 13.31
CA GLU A 128 -7.18 -12.45 14.02
C GLU A 128 -8.30 -13.42 14.48
N THR A 129 -8.39 -14.60 13.89
CA THR A 129 -9.46 -15.58 14.19
C THR A 129 -9.04 -16.68 15.17
N THR A 130 -7.76 -16.82 15.50
CA THR A 130 -7.32 -17.66 16.61
C THR A 130 -7.62 -16.98 17.95
N PRO A 131 -8.55 -17.50 18.78
CA PRO A 131 -8.74 -16.95 20.11
C PRO A 131 -7.49 -17.21 20.95
N GLU A 132 -7.00 -16.16 21.61
CA GLU A 132 -6.08 -16.24 22.76
C GLU A 132 -6.48 -17.41 23.68
N PRO A 133 -5.53 -18.21 24.22
CA PRO A 133 -5.86 -19.22 25.21
C PRO A 133 -6.52 -18.54 26.40
N VAL A 134 -7.79 -18.89 26.64
CA VAL A 134 -8.59 -18.46 27.79
C VAL A 134 -7.80 -18.72 29.08
N SER A 135 -7.24 -17.66 29.66
CA SER A 135 -7.06 -17.60 31.10
C SER A 135 -8.45 -17.62 31.72
N THR A 136 -8.71 -18.66 32.53
CA THR A 136 -9.97 -18.93 33.23
C THR A 136 -10.66 -17.66 33.75
N PRO A 137 -11.94 -17.41 33.41
CA PRO A 137 -12.65 -16.26 33.95
C PRO A 137 -13.05 -16.53 35.40
N THR A 138 -12.54 -15.73 36.33
CA THR A 138 -13.22 -15.52 37.61
C THR A 138 -14.55 -14.83 37.34
N SER A 139 -15.61 -15.48 37.82
CA SER A 139 -17.00 -15.07 37.70
C SER A 139 -17.25 -13.69 38.31
N ASN A 140 -17.32 -12.69 37.44
CA ASN A 140 -18.25 -11.56 37.46
C ASN A 140 -17.69 -10.52 36.48
N ASP A 141 -18.27 -10.43 35.29
CA ASP A 141 -18.58 -9.13 34.72
C ASP A 141 -19.60 -9.30 33.59
N ILE A 142 -20.78 -8.76 33.89
CA ILE A 142 -21.92 -8.62 33.00
C ILE A 142 -21.63 -7.38 32.14
N ASN A 143 -21.82 -7.50 30.82
CA ASN A 143 -21.75 -6.44 29.80
C ASN A 143 -20.39 -6.07 29.19
N HIS A 144 -19.91 -6.90 28.26
CA HIS A 144 -19.44 -6.36 26.98
C HIS A 144 -19.68 -7.35 25.84
N GLN A 145 -20.92 -7.43 25.36
CA GLN A 145 -21.18 -7.93 24.01
C GLN A 145 -20.55 -6.93 23.03
N HIS A 146 -19.25 -7.11 22.75
CA HIS A 146 -18.65 -6.60 21.52
C HIS A 146 -19.39 -7.27 20.36
N ARG A 147 -20.39 -6.56 19.86
CA ARG A 147 -21.10 -6.80 18.62
C ARG A 147 -20.06 -7.03 17.53
N ARG A 148 -19.76 -8.30 17.22
CA ARG A 148 -18.97 -8.71 16.05
C ARG A 148 -19.77 -8.35 14.80
N GLN A 149 -19.81 -7.06 14.45
CA GLN A 149 -20.25 -6.64 13.13
C GLN A 149 -19.19 -7.13 12.15
N GLY A 150 -19.58 -8.06 11.27
CA GLY A 150 -18.78 -8.46 10.13
C GLY A 150 -18.43 -7.21 9.32
N LYS A 151 -17.19 -6.75 9.46
CA LYS A 151 -16.64 -5.71 8.59
C LYS A 151 -16.61 -6.32 7.19
N SER A 152 -17.25 -5.65 6.23
CA SER A 152 -16.95 -5.88 4.82
C SER A 152 -15.44 -5.66 4.66
N LEU A 153 -14.69 -6.74 4.45
CA LEU A 153 -13.22 -6.69 4.45
C LEU A 153 -12.79 -5.95 3.18
N SER A 154 -12.63 -4.62 3.28
CA SER A 154 -11.79 -3.91 2.32
C SER A 154 -10.42 -4.61 2.33
N SER A 155 -9.92 -5.04 1.17
CA SER A 155 -8.62 -5.73 1.05
C SER A 155 -7.52 -4.95 1.78
N LEU A 156 -6.63 -5.68 2.47
CA LEU A 156 -5.53 -5.10 3.25
C LEU A 156 -4.37 -4.73 2.33
N VAL A 157 -4.16 -5.51 1.27
CA VAL A 157 -3.19 -5.26 0.20
C VAL A 157 -3.86 -4.64 -1.03
N VAL A 158 -3.55 -3.38 -1.32
CA VAL A 158 -4.06 -2.64 -2.48
C VAL A 158 -2.99 -2.45 -3.54
N PHE A 159 -3.31 -2.74 -4.81
CA PHE A 159 -2.40 -2.54 -5.94
C PHE A 159 -2.71 -1.27 -6.71
N VAL A 160 -1.70 -0.44 -6.95
CA VAL A 160 -1.77 0.79 -7.73
C VAL A 160 -0.82 0.69 -8.91
N TYR A 161 -1.34 0.68 -10.13
CA TYR A 161 -0.52 0.62 -11.34
C TYR A 161 -0.18 2.00 -11.91
N LEU A 162 1.11 2.27 -12.06
CA LEU A 162 1.65 3.42 -12.76
C LEU A 162 2.00 3.04 -14.20
N LYS A 163 1.26 3.64 -15.15
CA LYS A 163 1.51 3.50 -16.58
C LYS A 163 2.69 4.38 -16.98
N ALA A 164 3.74 3.78 -17.54
CA ALA A 164 4.77 4.52 -18.26
C ALA A 164 4.37 4.60 -19.75
N THR A 165 4.33 5.80 -20.33
CA THR A 165 4.25 5.96 -21.80
C THR A 165 5.65 5.94 -22.40
N VAL A 166 5.79 5.51 -23.67
CA VAL A 166 7.09 5.46 -24.37
C VAL A 166 7.81 6.82 -24.34
N GLY A 167 7.07 7.93 -24.43
CA GLY A 167 7.63 9.28 -24.30
C GLY A 167 8.23 9.58 -22.92
N VAL A 168 7.68 9.02 -21.83
CA VAL A 168 8.22 9.18 -20.46
C VAL A 168 9.48 8.33 -20.26
N LEU A 169 9.57 7.16 -20.90
CA LEU A 169 10.77 6.32 -20.88
C LEU A 169 11.91 6.97 -21.68
N SER A 170 11.63 7.50 -22.88
CA SER A 170 12.61 8.23 -23.69
C SER A 170 13.05 9.55 -23.04
N ALA A 171 12.14 10.30 -22.42
CA ALA A 171 12.49 11.54 -21.72
C ALA A 171 13.36 11.31 -20.47
N ARG A 172 13.15 10.20 -19.73
CA ARG A 172 13.98 9.87 -18.55
C ARG A 172 15.36 9.34 -18.88
N LEU A 173 15.52 8.72 -20.05
CA LEU A 173 16.85 8.38 -20.58
C LEU A 173 17.61 9.62 -21.06
N ALA A 174 16.91 10.69 -21.43
CA ALA A 174 17.50 11.93 -21.95
C ALA A 174 17.70 13.04 -20.89
N VAL A 175 16.85 13.12 -19.86
CA VAL A 175 16.83 14.23 -18.90
C VAL A 175 16.38 13.72 -17.52
N ARG A 176 17.17 14.02 -16.49
CA ARG A 176 16.93 13.66 -15.08
C ARG A 176 15.82 14.48 -14.38
N ASP A 177 14.77 14.92 -15.09
CA ASP A 177 13.71 15.75 -14.50
C ASP A 177 12.27 15.48 -15.01
N ILE A 178 11.44 14.98 -14.09
CA ILE A 178 10.03 15.35 -13.79
C ILE A 178 8.82 14.84 -14.65
N ALA A 179 7.78 14.41 -13.90
CA ALA A 179 6.31 14.41 -14.11
C ALA A 179 5.59 13.61 -15.23
N ALA A 180 4.69 12.74 -14.75
CA ALA A 180 3.35 12.59 -15.31
C ALA A 180 2.38 12.66 -14.12
N LEU A 181 1.65 13.78 -13.99
CA LEU A 181 0.87 14.26 -12.82
C LEU A 181 1.68 14.67 -11.58
N PRO A 182 1.32 15.79 -10.91
CA PRO A 182 1.90 16.14 -9.60
C PRO A 182 1.63 15.00 -8.62
N PRO A 183 2.61 14.57 -7.82
CA PRO A 183 2.44 13.46 -6.88
C PRO A 183 1.23 13.64 -5.94
N ALA A 184 0.97 14.86 -5.48
CA ALA A 184 -0.22 15.18 -4.69
C ALA A 184 -1.55 14.85 -5.42
N GLN A 185 -1.59 14.98 -6.76
CA GLN A 185 -2.75 14.63 -7.58
C GLN A 185 -2.92 13.11 -7.67
N ILE A 186 -1.82 12.36 -7.79
CA ILE A 186 -1.84 10.88 -7.81
C ILE A 186 -2.33 10.37 -6.45
N VAL A 187 -1.83 10.94 -5.35
CA VAL A 187 -2.28 10.58 -4.01
C VAL A 187 -3.77 10.85 -3.82
N ARG A 188 -4.26 12.03 -4.24
CA ARG A 188 -5.71 12.33 -4.20
C ARG A 188 -6.56 11.33 -5.00
N ASN A 189 -6.07 10.87 -6.14
CA ASN A 189 -6.79 9.89 -6.96
C ASN A 189 -6.81 8.51 -6.30
N ILE A 190 -5.69 8.08 -5.69
CA ILE A 190 -5.61 6.83 -4.93
C ILE A 190 -6.51 6.89 -3.69
N GLN A 191 -6.49 8.01 -2.95
CA GLN A 191 -7.38 8.23 -1.81
C GLN A 191 -8.85 8.10 -2.19
N LYS A 192 -9.27 8.65 -3.35
CA LYS A 192 -10.64 8.48 -3.87
C LYS A 192 -10.99 7.04 -4.24
N GLN A 193 -10.01 6.23 -4.66
CA GLN A 193 -10.22 4.81 -4.97
C GLN A 193 -10.26 3.92 -3.72
N LEU A 194 -9.62 4.37 -2.63
CA LEU A 194 -9.60 3.69 -1.33
C LEU A 194 -10.86 3.97 -0.48
N GLN A 195 -11.65 4.98 -0.82
CA GLN A 195 -12.93 5.30 -0.19
C GLN A 195 -14.07 4.73 -1.04
N VAL A 196 -14.67 3.62 -0.60
CA VAL A 196 -16.01 3.17 -1.05
C VAL A 196 -17.08 3.98 -0.32
#